data_AF-A0A140IMU7-F1
#
_entry.id   AF-A0A140IMU7-F1
#
_cell.length_a   1.000
_cell.length_b   1.000
_cell.length_c   1.000
_cell.angle_alpha   90.00
_cell.angle_beta   90.00
_cell.angle_gamma   90.00
#
_symmetry.space_group_name_H-M   'P 1'
#
loop_
_entity.id
_entity.type
_entity.pdbx_description
1 polymer ?
#
loop_
_entity_poly.entity_id
_entity_poly.type
_entity_poly.pdbx_seq_one_letter_code
_entity_poly.pdbx_strand_id
1 'polypeptide(L)' 'MGLHTRDKMLLVRLQRYFKGVGSITKTQNMVRFRIASRKDLALVIAHFDKYPLITQKQADYFLFRAAYDIICRNWEPT' A
#
# COMPACT_ATOMS: atom_id res chain seq x y z
N MET A 1 -0.81 1.67 6.66
CA MET A 1 -2.00 1.75 7.53
C MET A 1 -1.64 1.35 8.95
N GLY A 2 -1.95 2.16 9.96
CA GLY A 2 -1.72 1.85 11.37
C GLY A 2 -3.04 1.68 12.11
N LEU A 3 -3.16 0.62 12.93
CA LEU A 3 -4.33 0.31 13.76
C LEU A 3 -3.89 -0.05 15.19
N HIS A 4 -4.83 -0.09 16.13
CA HIS A 4 -4.54 -0.57 17.48
C HIS A 4 -4.16 -2.06 17.47
N THR A 5 -3.36 -2.52 18.43
CA THR A 5 -2.87 -3.92 18.48
C THR A 5 -3.97 -4.97 18.50
N ARG A 6 -5.14 -4.64 19.06
CA ARG A 6 -6.35 -5.50 19.05
C ARG A 6 -6.82 -5.84 17.63
N ASP A 7 -6.58 -4.95 16.67
CA ASP A 7 -7.01 -5.08 15.28
C ASP A 7 -5.96 -5.73 14.37
N LYS A 8 -4.91 -6.34 14.94
CA LYS A 8 -3.84 -7.00 14.17
C LYS A 8 -4.37 -7.98 13.12
N MET A 9 -5.44 -8.71 13.45
CA MET A 9 -6.03 -9.68 12.53
C MET A 9 -6.58 -9.02 11.25
N LEU A 10 -7.09 -7.78 11.32
CA LEU A 10 -7.56 -7.04 10.15
C LEU A 10 -6.40 -6.73 9.20
N LEU A 11 -5.25 -6.30 9.73
CA LEU A 11 -4.06 -6.05 8.92
C LEU A 11 -3.50 -7.33 8.30
N VAL A 12 -3.55 -8.46 9.01
CA VAL A 12 -3.14 -9.77 8.47
C VAL A 12 -4.05 -10.19 7.30
N ARG A 13 -5.37 -10.00 7.43
CA ARG A 13 -6.32 -10.28 6.33
C ARG A 13 -6.09 -9.36 5.14
N LEU A 14 -5.81 -8.07 5.38
CA LEU A 14 -5.48 -7.12 4.32
C LEU A 14 -4.18 -7.49 3.59
N GLN A 15 -3.15 -7.92 4.33
CA GLN A 15 -1.91 -8.42 3.74
C GLN A 15 -2.17 -9.64 2.84
N ARG A 16 -2.99 -10.60 3.30
CA ARG A 16 -3.40 -11.76 2.50
C ARG A 16 -4.18 -11.36 1.24
N TYR A 17 -5.06 -10.37 1.33
CA TYR A 17 -5.77 -9.82 0.17
C TYR A 17 -4.79 -9.31 -0.91
N PHE A 18 -3.73 -8.61 -0.49
CA PHE A 18 -2.64 -8.20 -1.38
C PHE A 18 -1.59 -9.32 -1.60
N LYS A 19 -2.03 -10.58 -1.71
CA LYS A 19 -1.17 -11.74 -2.04
C LYS A 19 0.01 -11.96 -1.07
N GLY A 20 -0.13 -11.50 0.18
CA GLY A 20 0.91 -11.66 1.20
C GLY A 20 2.01 -10.60 1.17
N VAL A 21 1.96 -9.61 0.27
CA VAL A 21 3.04 -8.61 0.11
C VAL A 21 3.04 -7.56 1.22
N GLY A 22 4.18 -6.87 1.38
CA GLY A 22 4.39 -5.89 2.44
C GLY A 22 4.69 -6.51 3.80
N SER A 23 4.88 -5.66 4.81
CA SER A 23 5.26 -6.06 6.16
C SER A 23 4.29 -5.53 7.21
N ILE A 24 4.11 -6.32 8.27
CA ILE A 24 3.36 -5.92 9.46
C ILE A 24 4.34 -5.77 10.61
N THR A 25 4.49 -4.54 11.10
CA THR A 25 5.34 -4.21 12.25
C THR A 25 4.48 -3.86 13.45
N LYS A 26 4.88 -4.28 14.65
CA LYS A 26 4.21 -3.94 15.91
C LYS A 26 5.06 -2.95 16.70
N THR A 27 4.40 -1.95 17.25
CA THR A 27 4.89 -1.06 18.33
C THR A 27 3.99 -1.28 19.55
N GLN A 28 4.23 -0.58 20.67
CA GLN A 28 3.53 -0.82 21.95
C GLN A 28 2.01 -1.03 21.78
N ASN A 29 1.27 0.00 21.34
CA ASN A 29 -0.19 -0.03 21.20
C ASN A 29 -0.68 0.05 19.74
N MET A 30 0.23 -0.02 18.77
CA MET A 30 -0.11 0.07 17.36
C MET A 30 0.57 -1.01 16.52
N VAL A 31 -0.18 -1.58 15.59
CA VAL A 31 0.31 -2.43 14.51
C VAL A 31 0.19 -1.66 13.19
N ARG A 32 1.20 -1.79 12.33
CA ARG A 32 1.26 -1.08 11.05
C ARG A 32 1.51 -2.04 9.91
N PHE A 33 0.68 -1.96 8.88
CA PHE A 33 0.89 -2.59 7.59
C PHE A 33 1.51 -1.59 6.62
N ARG A 34 2.61 -1.98 5.97
CA ARG A 34 3.36 -1.18 5.01
C ARG A 34 3.72 -2.01 3.78
N ILE A 35 3.36 -1.52 2.60
CA ILE A 35 3.88 -1.99 1.31
C ILE A 35 4.80 -0.89 0.79
N ALA A 36 6.04 -1.23 0.43
CA ALA A 36 7.05 -0.24 0.03
C ALA A 36 7.88 -0.64 -1.19
N SER A 37 7.90 -1.92 -1.57
CA SER A 37 8.66 -2.34 -2.75
C SER A 37 7.94 -1.86 -4.02
N ARG A 38 8.71 -1.46 -5.04
CA ARG A 38 8.16 -1.02 -6.32
C ARG A 38 7.27 -2.08 -6.98
N LYS A 39 7.69 -3.36 -6.88
CA LYS A 39 6.94 -4.50 -7.43
C LYS A 39 5.58 -4.65 -6.74
N ASP A 40 5.55 -4.57 -5.42
CA ASP A 40 4.32 -4.77 -4.66
C ASP A 40 3.37 -3.56 -4.75
N LEU A 41 3.91 -2.34 -4.88
CA LEU A 41 3.12 -1.14 -5.09
C LEU A 41 2.30 -1.18 -6.38
N ALA A 42 2.74 -1.91 -7.41
CA ALA A 42 1.95 -2.14 -8.61
C ALA A 42 0.58 -2.78 -8.31
N LEU A 43 0.51 -3.68 -7.32
CA LEU A 43 -0.73 -4.33 -6.91
C LEU A 43 -1.69 -3.34 -6.22
N VAL A 44 -1.13 -2.44 -5.40
CA VAL A 44 -1.90 -1.37 -4.74
C VAL A 44 -2.48 -0.41 -5.76
N ILE A 45 -1.66 -0.02 -6.74
CA ILE A 45 -2.06 0.84 -7.84
C ILE A 45 -3.19 0.22 -8.65
N ALA A 46 -3.02 -1.02 -9.12
CA ALA A 46 -4.03 -1.71 -9.91
C ALA A 46 -5.36 -1.88 -9.15
N HIS A 47 -5.32 -2.06 -7.83
CA HIS A 47 -6.53 -2.11 -7.01
C HIS A 47 -7.29 -0.78 -7.03
N PHE A 48 -6.61 0.34 -6.80
CA PHE A 48 -7.26 1.66 -6.75
C PHE A 48 -7.62 2.22 -8.13
N ASP A 49 -7.00 1.75 -9.21
CA ASP A 49 -7.49 1.99 -10.58
C ASP A 49 -8.85 1.31 -10.80
N LYS A 50 -8.96 0.05 -10.37
CA LYS A 50 -10.18 -0.75 -10.55
C LYS A 50 -11.29 -0.35 -9.59
N TYR A 51 -10.93 0.05 -8.38
CA TYR A 51 -11.85 0.43 -7.31
C TYR A 51 -11.46 1.82 -6.76
N PRO A 52 -11.90 2.89 -7.45
CA PRO A 52 -11.53 4.25 -7.09
C PRO A 52 -11.97 4.64 -5.68
N LEU A 53 -11.12 5.40 -5.00
CA LEU A 53 -11.46 6.03 -3.73
C LEU A 53 -12.52 7.13 -3.97
N ILE A 54 -13.57 7.16 -3.16
CA ILE A 54 -14.66 8.16 -3.26
C ILE A 54 -14.45 9.39 -2.37
N THR A 55 -13.44 9.37 -1.50
CA THR A 55 -13.13 10.47 -0.57
C THR A 55 -12.06 11.39 -1.16
N GLN A 56 -11.78 12.52 -0.49
CA GLN A 56 -10.70 13.43 -0.86
C GLN A 56 -9.32 12.75 -0.96
N LYS A 57 -9.13 11.56 -0.35
CA LYS A 57 -7.91 10.74 -0.53
C LYS A 57 -7.65 10.30 -1.97
N GLN A 58 -8.62 10.41 -2.86
CA GLN A 58 -8.41 10.15 -4.28
C GLN A 58 -7.38 11.10 -4.89
N ALA A 59 -7.36 12.37 -4.44
CA ALA A 59 -6.35 13.34 -4.90
C ALA A 59 -4.94 12.91 -4.47
N ASP A 60 -4.77 12.47 -3.21
CA ASP A 60 -3.50 11.91 -2.72
C ASP A 60 -3.08 10.69 -3.54
N TYR A 61 -4.03 9.82 -3.89
CA TYR A 61 -3.78 8.66 -4.73
C TYR A 61 -3.30 9.04 -6.14
N PHE A 62 -3.89 10.05 -6.78
CA PHE A 62 -3.42 10.50 -8.10
C PHE A 62 -2.00 11.04 -8.06
N LEU A 63 -1.66 11.83 -7.04
CA LEU A 63 -0.28 12.29 -6.83
C LEU A 63 0.68 11.12 -6.58
N PHE A 64 0.26 10.16 -5.76
CA PHE A 64 1.03 8.94 -5.49
C PHE A 64 1.26 8.10 -6.75
N ARG A 65 0.23 7.93 -7.58
CA ARG A 65 0.31 7.21 -8.86
C ARG A 65 1.28 7.90 -9.82
N ALA A 66 1.17 9.22 -9.98
CA ALA A 66 2.08 9.99 -10.82
C ALA A 66 3.54 9.85 -10.37
N ALA A 67 3.80 9.93 -9.05
CA ALA A 67 5.13 9.73 -8.50
C ALA A 67 5.67 8.31 -8.75
N TYR A 68 4.82 7.29 -8.60
CA TYR A 68 5.18 5.90 -8.92
C TYR A 68 5.57 5.75 -10.40
N ASP A 69 4.80 6.32 -11.31
CA ASP A 69 5.06 6.23 -12.74
C ASP A 69 6.40 6.90 -13.11
N ILE A 70 6.74 8.05 -12.50
CA ILE A 70 8.05 8.70 -12.68
C ILE A 70 9.19 7.80 -12.21
N ILE A 71 9.06 7.21 -11.01
CA ILE A 71 10.08 6.31 -10.44
C ILE A 71 10.26 5.05 -11.29
N CYS A 72 9.19 4.52 -11.87
CA CYS A 72 9.23 3.34 -12.73
C CYS A 72 9.82 3.62 -14.11
N ARG A 73 9.62 4.82 -14.67
CA ARG A 73 10.17 5.22 -15.98
C ARG A 73 11.69 5.38 -15.96
N ASN A 74 12.27 5.83 -14.85
CA ASN A 74 13.70 6.11 -14.74
C ASN A 74 14.53 4.90 -14.25
N TRP A 75 13.98 3.69 -14.31
CA TRP A 75 14.69 2.46 -13.96
C TRP A 75 15.18 1.74 -15.21
N GLU A 76 16.45 1.94 -15.56
CA GLU A 76 17.17 1.01 -16.43
C GLU A 76 17.90 -0.02 -15.55
N PRO A 77 17.73 -1.33 -15.79
CA PRO A 77 18.57 -2.33 -15.14
C PRO A 77 19.98 -2.24 -15.73
N THR A 78 20.93 -1.68 -14.97
CA THR A 78 22.37 -1.85 -15.21
C THR A 78 22.80 -3.28 -14.93
#